data_AF-A0A7S0VSQ1-F1
#
_entry.id   AF-A0A7S0VSQ1-F1
#
_cell.length_a   1.000
_cell.length_b   1.000
_cell.length_c   1.000
_cell.angle_alpha   90.00
_cell.angle_beta   90.00
_cell.angle_gamma   90.00
#
_symmetry.space_group_name_H-M   'P 1'
#
loop_
_entity.id
_entity.type
_entity.pdbx_description
1 polymer ?
#
loop_
_entity_poly.entity_id
_entity_poly.type
_entity_poly.pdbx_seq_one_letter_code
_entity_poly.pdbx_strand_id
1 'polypeptide(L)'
;MDPNRGHLMATRTSGFRLALALVICWVGGCSGLVIPLPAAKPAVSLNGISLPRVSDGEKVDLGPTLAATTGKTLLVLGSYPGDFNTVEYAQKVRAFWPKLKEKGVDRCMMVVNGEAGSCSKLAELLDLPSELELFSDPTGEAGRSFGVSRGFRPDDASLPPALKLFAMGIGVGPPWNTLPAVLEGYVGSPGGNREWIEAALKQGQEAGRWPSILELDDDGNITGNRFDETPLVSGWGVRPFELATLRLQNLASLQLKNREDLKHVDDRCLTQLGGCCVVGAGGEALWSWVDRGLCDVPAMEDILDAI
;
A
#
# COMPACT_ATOMS: atom_id res chain seq x y z
N MET A 1 12.92 50.58 77.44
CA MET A 1 12.18 51.82 77.76
C MET A 1 11.44 52.22 76.51
N ASP A 2 10.12 52.23 76.64
CA ASP A 2 9.02 52.71 75.78
C ASP A 2 8.77 52.17 74.34
N PRO A 3 7.47 52.07 73.96
CA PRO A 3 6.90 51.25 72.90
C PRO A 3 6.28 52.12 71.79
N ASN A 4 5.60 51.50 70.82
CA ASN A 4 4.38 51.98 70.11
C ASN A 4 4.25 51.18 68.80
N ARG A 5 3.32 50.22 68.73
CA ARG A 5 1.94 50.36 68.22
C ARG A 5 1.87 50.78 66.75
N GLY A 6 1.24 49.89 65.97
CA GLY A 6 1.20 49.93 64.52
C GLY A 6 -0.03 50.60 63.91
N HIS A 7 -0.10 50.47 62.59
CA HIS A 7 -1.22 50.60 61.64
C HIS A 7 -0.55 50.69 60.23
N LEU A 8 -1.11 50.39 59.06
CA LEU A 8 -2.24 49.59 58.57
C LEU A 8 -2.12 49.67 57.02
N MET A 9 -2.42 48.57 56.31
CA MET A 9 -2.89 48.47 54.91
C MET A 9 -2.09 48.95 53.68
N ALA A 10 -1.95 47.98 52.76
CA ALA A 10 -2.31 47.98 51.32
C ALA A 10 -1.45 48.83 50.35
N THR A 11 -0.89 48.26 49.28
CA THR A 11 -1.62 47.78 48.08
C THR A 11 -0.63 47.23 47.03
N ARG A 12 -1.10 46.25 46.22
CA ARG A 12 -0.85 46.00 44.77
C ARG A 12 0.62 45.92 44.27
N THR A 13 1.08 45.05 43.37
CA THR A 13 0.48 44.17 42.35
C THR A 13 1.66 43.39 41.74
N SER A 14 1.67 42.06 41.78
CA SER A 14 2.59 41.21 41.01
C SER A 14 1.80 40.41 39.99
N GLY A 15 1.47 41.05 38.87
CA GLY A 15 0.95 40.38 37.68
C GLY A 15 2.11 39.78 36.88
N PHE A 16 2.50 38.54 37.18
CA PHE A 16 3.38 37.79 36.29
C PHE A 16 2.54 37.13 35.20
N ARG A 17 2.76 37.58 33.97
CA ARG A 17 2.17 37.09 32.73
C ARG A 17 2.72 35.69 32.46
N LEU A 18 1.85 34.68 32.42
CA LEU A 18 2.13 33.40 31.77
C LEU A 18 1.36 33.40 30.43
N ALA A 19 1.99 33.94 29.39
CA ALA A 19 1.48 33.83 28.04
C ALA A 19 1.88 32.46 27.49
N LEU A 20 0.89 31.57 27.38
CA LEU A 20 0.96 30.30 26.69
C LEU A 20 1.12 30.57 25.18
N ALA A 21 2.35 30.63 24.69
CA ALA A 21 2.64 30.61 23.26
C ALA A 21 2.62 29.15 22.78
N LEU A 22 1.44 28.68 22.39
CA LEU A 22 1.26 27.43 21.67
C LEU A 22 1.66 27.70 20.21
N VAL A 23 2.96 27.57 19.93
CA VAL A 23 3.47 27.61 18.56
C VAL A 23 3.06 26.29 17.91
N ILE A 24 1.98 26.34 17.14
CA ILE A 24 1.68 25.31 16.14
C ILE A 24 2.71 25.50 15.03
N CYS A 25 3.87 24.88 15.20
CA CYS A 25 4.78 24.64 14.10
C CYS A 25 4.18 23.51 13.25
N TRP A 26 3.40 23.89 12.25
CA TRP A 26 3.23 23.10 11.03
C TRP A 26 4.60 23.07 10.34
N VAL A 27 5.50 22.21 10.84
CA VAL A 27 6.68 21.82 10.08
C VAL A 27 6.15 20.89 9.01
N GLY A 28 6.15 21.36 7.76
CA GLY A 28 6.08 20.50 6.59
C GLY A 28 7.18 19.45 6.73
N GLY A 29 6.78 18.27 7.18
CA GLY A 29 7.69 17.17 7.42
C GLY A 29 8.17 16.67 6.06
N CYS A 30 9.40 17.00 5.71
CA CYS A 30 10.27 15.99 5.12
C CYS A 30 10.38 14.87 6.16
N SER A 31 9.36 14.02 6.25
CA SER A 31 9.47 12.71 6.87
C SER A 31 10.45 11.94 5.99
N GLY A 32 11.73 12.01 6.32
CA GLY A 32 12.73 11.16 5.69
C GLY A 32 12.19 9.74 5.73
N LEU A 33 11.89 9.18 4.56
CA LEU A 33 11.34 7.84 4.43
C LEU A 33 12.37 6.89 5.05
N VAL A 34 12.11 6.41 6.27
CA VAL A 34 12.99 5.44 6.93
C VAL A 34 12.73 4.09 6.26
N ILE A 35 13.49 3.82 5.20
CA ILE A 35 13.48 2.54 4.52
C ILE A 35 14.32 1.57 5.36
N PRO A 36 13.82 0.36 5.68
CA PRO A 36 14.63 -0.67 6.33
C PRO A 36 15.91 -0.95 5.52
N LEU A 37 17.05 -1.15 6.21
CA LEU A 37 18.32 -1.48 5.54
C LEU A 37 18.22 -2.66 4.54
N PRO A 38 17.42 -3.73 4.80
CA PRO A 38 17.24 -4.79 3.82
C PRO A 38 16.56 -4.30 2.53
N ALA A 39 15.52 -3.47 2.63
CA ALA A 39 14.83 -2.89 1.47
C ALA A 39 15.72 -1.94 0.65
N ALA A 40 16.80 -1.41 1.24
CA ALA A 40 17.82 -0.63 0.52
C ALA A 40 18.82 -1.52 -0.26
N LYS A 41 18.82 -2.84 -0.04
CA LYS A 41 19.71 -3.81 -0.70
C LYS A 41 18.94 -5.10 -1.09
N PRO A 42 17.91 -5.00 -1.96
CA PRO A 42 17.00 -6.11 -2.28
C PRO A 42 17.70 -7.39 -2.73
N ALA A 43 18.69 -7.27 -3.63
CA ALA A 43 19.44 -8.43 -4.13
C ALA A 43 20.19 -9.18 -3.02
N VAL A 44 20.68 -8.45 -2.01
CA VAL A 44 21.37 -9.05 -0.86
C VAL A 44 20.36 -9.62 0.13
N SER A 45 19.30 -8.88 0.45
CA SER A 45 18.29 -9.31 1.42
C SER A 45 17.49 -10.52 0.96
N LEU A 46 17.35 -10.72 -0.35
CA LEU A 46 16.59 -11.83 -0.93
C LEU A 46 17.48 -12.99 -1.40
N ASN A 47 18.78 -12.94 -1.13
CA ASN A 47 19.71 -14.00 -1.49
C ASN A 47 19.37 -15.31 -0.76
N GLY A 48 19.17 -16.39 -1.51
CA GLY A 48 18.78 -17.70 -0.99
C GLY A 48 17.26 -17.89 -0.89
N ILE A 49 16.46 -16.87 -1.21
CA ILE A 49 15.00 -16.98 -1.28
C ILE A 49 14.63 -17.52 -2.65
N SER A 50 14.43 -18.84 -2.72
CA SER A 50 14.06 -19.55 -3.95
C SER A 50 12.57 -19.86 -3.98
N LEU A 51 11.84 -19.24 -4.91
CA LEU A 51 10.39 -19.37 -5.04
C LEU A 51 9.97 -19.94 -6.40
N PRO A 52 8.91 -20.76 -6.46
CA PRO A 52 8.36 -21.22 -7.73
C PRO A 52 7.63 -20.08 -8.45
N ARG A 53 7.96 -19.88 -9.73
CA ARG A 53 7.17 -19.04 -10.64
C ARG A 53 5.83 -19.74 -10.91
N VAL A 54 4.75 -18.98 -10.90
CA VAL A 54 3.38 -19.50 -11.00
C VAL A 54 3.09 -20.10 -12.38
N SER A 55 3.71 -19.59 -13.45
CA SER A 55 3.45 -20.01 -14.83
C SER A 55 3.97 -21.41 -15.17
N ASP A 56 5.11 -21.81 -14.61
CA ASP A 56 5.85 -23.02 -15.01
C ASP A 56 6.38 -23.84 -13.83
N GLY A 57 6.30 -23.33 -12.60
CA GLY A 57 6.84 -23.96 -11.39
C GLY A 57 8.37 -23.88 -11.29
N GLU A 58 9.05 -23.17 -12.19
CA GLU A 58 10.50 -22.99 -12.13
C GLU A 58 10.87 -22.25 -10.85
N LYS A 59 11.83 -22.82 -10.09
CA LYS A 59 12.33 -22.19 -8.88
C LYS A 59 13.38 -21.15 -9.22
N VAL A 60 13.11 -19.90 -8.85
CA VAL A 60 13.98 -18.76 -9.09
C VAL A 60 14.47 -18.22 -7.75
N ASP A 61 15.78 -18.11 -7.58
CA ASP A 61 16.38 -17.41 -6.43
C ASP A 61 16.35 -15.91 -6.67
N LEU A 62 15.60 -15.18 -5.86
CA LEU A 62 15.34 -13.76 -6.06
C LEU A 62 16.63 -12.93 -5.97
N GLY A 63 17.53 -13.23 -5.03
CA GLY A 63 18.74 -12.42 -4.82
C GLY A 63 19.68 -12.41 -6.02
N PRO A 64 20.21 -13.56 -6.46
CA PRO A 64 21.04 -13.67 -7.66
C PRO A 64 20.33 -13.19 -8.92
N THR A 65 19.02 -13.41 -9.03
CA THR A 65 18.22 -12.94 -10.18
C THR A 65 18.19 -11.42 -10.27
N LEU A 66 18.00 -10.73 -9.13
CA LEU A 66 18.06 -9.28 -9.06
C LEU A 66 19.49 -8.77 -9.27
N ALA A 67 20.49 -9.43 -8.68
CA ALA A 67 21.91 -9.08 -8.86
C ALA A 67 22.39 -9.21 -10.32
N ALA A 68 21.84 -10.17 -11.07
CA ALA A 68 22.18 -10.42 -12.46
C ALA A 68 21.38 -9.53 -13.45
N THR A 69 20.44 -8.71 -12.96
CA THR A 69 19.67 -7.81 -13.81
C THR A 69 20.62 -6.81 -14.49
N THR A 70 20.45 -6.62 -15.80
CA THR A 70 21.18 -5.63 -16.61
C THR A 70 20.35 -4.37 -16.90
N GLY A 71 19.01 -4.49 -16.87
CA GLY A 71 18.05 -3.40 -17.04
C GLY A 71 17.46 -2.89 -15.72
N LYS A 72 16.21 -2.43 -15.75
CA LYS A 72 15.45 -2.15 -14.51
C LYS A 72 14.39 -3.23 -14.28
N THR A 73 14.35 -3.80 -13.09
CA THR A 73 13.35 -4.77 -12.64
C THR A 73 12.50 -4.16 -11.53
N LEU A 74 11.18 -4.08 -11.74
CA LEU A 74 10.23 -3.82 -10.67
C LEU A 74 10.01 -5.12 -9.89
N LEU A 75 10.20 -5.08 -8.57
CA LEU A 75 9.84 -6.15 -7.66
C LEU A 75 8.72 -5.67 -6.74
N VAL A 76 7.59 -6.37 -6.76
CA VAL A 76 6.49 -6.19 -5.81
C VAL A 76 6.47 -7.38 -4.85
N LEU A 77 6.44 -7.11 -3.56
CA LEU A 77 6.21 -8.10 -2.51
C LEU A 77 4.83 -7.85 -1.93
N GLY A 78 3.82 -8.55 -2.46
CA GLY A 78 2.46 -8.51 -1.95
C GLY A 78 2.30 -9.29 -0.64
N SER A 79 1.27 -8.94 0.11
CA SER A 79 0.69 -9.75 1.17
C SER A 79 -0.06 -10.96 0.57
N TYR A 80 -1.08 -11.51 1.25
CA TYR A 80 -1.82 -12.66 0.71
C TYR A 80 -2.78 -12.24 -0.43
N PRO A 81 -3.20 -13.15 -1.34
CA PRO A 81 -3.92 -12.80 -2.57
C PRO A 81 -5.21 -11.99 -2.35
N GLY A 82 -5.97 -12.30 -1.30
CA GLY A 82 -7.21 -11.60 -0.97
C GLY A 82 -7.05 -10.34 -0.10
N ASP A 83 -5.84 -9.85 0.13
CA ASP A 83 -5.60 -8.63 0.90
C ASP A 83 -5.79 -7.36 0.05
N PHE A 84 -6.16 -6.24 0.69
CA PHE A 84 -6.31 -4.96 0.01
C PHE A 84 -5.01 -4.46 -0.64
N ASN A 85 -3.86 -4.59 0.04
CA ASN A 85 -2.60 -4.07 -0.50
C ASN A 85 -2.20 -4.83 -1.76
N THR A 86 -2.25 -6.16 -1.74
CA THR A 86 -1.91 -7.00 -2.89
C THR A 86 -2.81 -6.71 -4.09
N VAL A 87 -4.13 -6.59 -3.87
CA VAL A 87 -5.07 -6.25 -4.93
C VAL A 87 -4.79 -4.86 -5.52
N GLU A 88 -4.51 -3.86 -4.69
CA GLU A 88 -4.18 -2.51 -5.17
C GLU A 88 -2.83 -2.46 -5.90
N TYR A 89 -1.81 -3.17 -5.40
CA TYR A 89 -0.53 -3.33 -6.11
C TYR A 89 -0.76 -3.92 -7.50
N ALA A 90 -1.50 -5.03 -7.60
CA ALA A 90 -1.80 -5.69 -8.86
C ALA A 90 -2.56 -4.77 -9.83
N GLN A 91 -3.57 -4.05 -9.35
CA GLN A 91 -4.35 -3.09 -10.15
C GLN A 91 -3.50 -1.91 -10.62
N LYS A 92 -2.69 -1.32 -9.75
CA LYS A 92 -1.78 -0.22 -10.09
C LYS A 92 -0.72 -0.67 -11.08
N VAL A 93 -0.07 -1.82 -10.86
CA VAL A 93 0.93 -2.36 -11.79
C VAL A 93 0.29 -2.56 -13.16
N ARG A 94 -0.86 -3.22 -13.26
CA ARG A 94 -1.57 -3.40 -14.54
C ARG A 94 -1.82 -2.07 -15.27
N ALA A 95 -2.29 -1.05 -14.55
CA ALA A 95 -2.60 0.25 -15.14
C ALA A 95 -1.34 1.02 -15.59
N PHE A 96 -0.26 0.97 -14.80
CA PHE A 96 0.96 1.73 -15.05
C PHE A 96 2.03 0.97 -15.82
N TRP A 97 1.84 -0.32 -16.08
CA TRP A 97 2.84 -1.16 -16.73
C TRP A 97 3.34 -0.63 -18.08
N PRO A 98 2.49 -0.09 -18.98
CA PRO A 98 2.97 0.56 -20.20
C PRO A 98 3.92 1.73 -19.93
N LYS A 99 3.59 2.60 -18.97
CA LYS A 99 4.40 3.77 -18.60
C LYS A 99 5.72 3.38 -17.92
N LEU A 100 5.70 2.32 -17.10
CA LEU A 100 6.90 1.75 -16.50
C LEU A 100 7.86 1.22 -17.57
N LYS A 101 7.35 0.53 -18.60
CA LYS A 101 8.14 0.09 -19.75
C LYS A 101 8.73 1.26 -20.54
N GLU A 102 7.96 2.33 -20.77
CA GLU A 102 8.45 3.55 -21.42
C GLU A 102 9.59 4.23 -20.63
N LYS A 103 9.59 4.08 -19.30
CA LYS A 103 10.67 4.53 -18.40
C LYS A 103 11.84 3.54 -18.27
N GLY A 104 11.83 2.46 -19.06
CA GLY A 104 12.90 1.46 -19.11
C GLY A 104 12.83 0.40 -18.01
N VAL A 105 11.66 0.15 -17.43
CA VAL A 105 11.43 -1.06 -16.61
C VAL A 105 11.16 -2.23 -17.55
N ASP A 106 12.15 -3.11 -17.69
CA ASP A 106 12.14 -4.22 -18.65
C ASP A 106 11.44 -5.45 -18.10
N ARG A 107 11.32 -5.55 -16.77
CA ARG A 107 10.86 -6.75 -16.08
C ARG A 107 10.06 -6.40 -14.84
N CYS A 108 9.00 -7.16 -14.56
CA CYS A 108 8.24 -7.07 -13.33
C CYS A 108 8.09 -8.44 -12.68
N MET A 109 8.55 -8.55 -11.44
CA MET A 109 8.41 -9.73 -10.59
C MET A 109 7.44 -9.38 -9.46
N MET A 110 6.39 -10.19 -9.28
CA MET A 110 5.41 -10.02 -8.20
C MET A 110 5.37 -11.27 -7.34
N VAL A 111 5.90 -11.18 -6.12
CA VAL A 111 5.81 -12.24 -5.10
C VAL A 111 4.54 -12.03 -4.30
N VAL A 112 3.73 -13.07 -4.13
CA VAL A 112 2.47 -13.01 -3.39
C VAL A 112 2.47 -14.08 -2.31
N ASN A 113 1.96 -13.75 -1.11
CA ASN A 113 1.91 -14.65 0.03
C ASN A 113 0.78 -15.68 -0.09
N GLY A 114 0.83 -16.51 -1.12
CA GLY A 114 -0.16 -17.53 -1.43
C GLY A 114 0.44 -18.71 -2.17
N GLU A 115 -0.33 -19.78 -2.29
CA GLU A 115 -0.01 -20.93 -3.14
C GLU A 115 -0.13 -20.56 -4.62
N ALA A 116 0.50 -21.35 -5.50
CA ALA A 116 0.48 -21.09 -6.94
C ALA A 116 -0.96 -20.98 -7.48
N GLY A 117 -1.89 -21.83 -7.01
CA GLY A 117 -3.29 -21.78 -7.42
C GLY A 117 -4.00 -20.47 -7.04
N SER A 118 -3.77 -19.95 -5.82
CA SER A 118 -4.38 -18.70 -5.37
C SER A 118 -3.74 -17.48 -6.04
N CYS A 119 -2.45 -17.54 -6.33
CA CYS A 119 -1.75 -16.51 -7.13
C CYS A 119 -2.26 -16.49 -8.58
N SER A 120 -2.45 -17.65 -9.21
CA SER A 120 -3.08 -17.75 -10.53
C SER A 120 -4.49 -17.20 -10.52
N LYS A 121 -5.29 -17.49 -9.49
CA LYS A 121 -6.66 -16.99 -9.37
C LYS A 121 -6.69 -15.47 -9.22
N LEU A 122 -5.78 -14.89 -8.45
CA LEU A 122 -5.60 -13.44 -8.36
C LEU A 122 -5.30 -12.83 -9.74
N ALA A 123 -4.35 -13.41 -10.48
CA ALA A 123 -3.98 -12.93 -11.81
C ALA A 123 -5.14 -13.00 -12.80
N GLU A 124 -5.92 -14.08 -12.78
CA GLU A 124 -7.13 -14.25 -13.59
C GLU A 124 -8.18 -13.18 -13.24
N LEU A 125 -8.52 -13.02 -11.95
CA LEU A 125 -9.58 -12.10 -11.52
C LEU A 125 -9.26 -10.62 -11.79
N LEU A 126 -7.97 -10.29 -11.86
CA LEU A 126 -7.46 -8.95 -12.09
C LEU A 126 -6.90 -8.77 -13.51
N ASP A 127 -7.10 -9.71 -14.43
CA ASP A 127 -6.60 -9.63 -15.81
C ASP A 127 -5.14 -9.15 -15.89
N LEU A 128 -4.27 -9.75 -15.07
CA LEU A 128 -2.86 -9.34 -15.04
C LEU A 128 -2.15 -9.70 -16.35
N PRO A 129 -1.30 -8.81 -16.88
CA PRO A 129 -0.53 -9.11 -18.09
C PRO A 129 0.31 -10.37 -17.90
N SER A 130 0.30 -11.27 -18.90
CA SER A 130 1.06 -12.53 -18.86
C SER A 130 2.57 -12.33 -18.82
N GLU A 131 3.05 -11.13 -19.16
CA GLU A 131 4.45 -10.72 -19.05
C GLU A 131 4.90 -10.39 -17.62
N LEU A 132 3.97 -10.27 -16.66
CA LEU A 132 4.33 -10.16 -15.25
C LEU A 132 4.68 -11.54 -14.70
N GLU A 133 5.86 -11.66 -14.08
CA GLU A 133 6.26 -12.90 -13.43
C GLU A 133 5.71 -12.97 -12.01
N LEU A 134 4.69 -13.80 -11.81
CA LEU A 134 4.16 -14.09 -10.48
C LEU A 134 4.93 -15.21 -9.80
N PHE A 135 5.20 -15.06 -8.51
CA PHE A 135 5.86 -16.04 -7.65
C PHE A 135 5.00 -16.35 -6.43
N SER A 136 4.94 -17.62 -6.06
CA SER A 136 4.20 -18.10 -4.90
C SER A 136 5.12 -18.20 -3.68
N ASP A 137 4.79 -17.48 -2.60
CA ASP A 137 5.44 -17.59 -1.29
C ASP A 137 4.40 -17.81 -0.18
N PRO A 138 3.86 -19.03 -0.02
CA PRO A 138 2.81 -19.30 0.98
C PRO A 138 3.21 -18.90 2.41
N THR A 139 4.51 -18.88 2.69
CA THR A 139 5.08 -18.56 3.99
C THR A 139 5.34 -17.07 4.22
N GLY A 140 5.43 -16.27 3.17
CA GLY A 140 5.75 -14.83 3.22
C GLY A 140 7.17 -14.50 3.68
N GLU A 141 8.13 -15.41 3.52
CA GLU A 141 9.51 -15.21 3.96
C GLU A 141 10.26 -14.18 3.09
N ALA A 142 9.95 -14.05 1.79
CA ALA A 142 10.55 -13.05 0.92
C ALA A 142 10.29 -11.63 1.45
N GLY A 143 9.03 -11.32 1.77
CA GLY A 143 8.64 -10.04 2.37
C GLY A 143 9.36 -9.77 3.69
N ARG A 144 9.44 -10.77 4.57
CA ARG A 144 10.14 -10.63 5.87
C ARG A 144 11.62 -10.36 5.70
N SER A 145 12.26 -11.05 4.76
CA SER A 145 13.68 -10.86 4.45
C SER A 145 13.94 -9.46 3.86
N PHE A 146 13.04 -8.96 3.02
CA PHE A 146 13.06 -7.58 2.51
C PHE A 146 12.78 -6.51 3.59
N GLY A 147 12.17 -6.90 4.72
CA GLY A 147 11.90 -6.02 5.85
C GLY A 147 10.50 -5.40 5.86
N VAL A 148 9.52 -6.03 5.21
CA VAL A 148 8.12 -5.58 5.29
C VAL A 148 7.58 -5.71 6.72
N SER A 149 6.58 -4.88 7.05
CA SER A 149 5.91 -4.97 8.36
C SER A 149 5.24 -6.33 8.54
N ARG A 150 5.46 -6.95 9.70
CA ARG A 150 4.81 -8.20 10.10
C ARG A 150 3.41 -7.97 10.72
N GLY A 151 3.03 -6.71 10.92
CA GLY A 151 1.74 -6.30 11.47
C GLY A 151 1.70 -6.22 12.99
N PHE A 152 0.47 -6.18 13.54
CA PHE A 152 0.24 -6.01 14.97
C PHE A 152 0.45 -7.32 15.74
N ARG A 153 1.43 -7.33 16.65
CA ARG A 153 1.75 -8.46 17.55
C ARG A 153 1.84 -9.81 16.80
N PRO A 154 2.70 -9.91 15.76
CA PRO A 154 2.74 -11.06 14.85
C PRO A 154 3.03 -12.36 15.59
N ASP A 155 3.97 -12.33 16.54
CA ASP A 155 4.45 -13.49 17.30
C ASP A 155 3.60 -13.81 18.55
N ASP A 156 2.54 -13.06 18.82
CA ASP A 156 1.68 -13.34 19.97
C ASP A 156 0.69 -14.46 19.66
N ALA A 157 1.03 -15.68 20.09
CA ALA A 157 0.17 -16.85 19.94
C ALA A 157 -1.13 -16.79 20.78
N SER A 158 -1.23 -15.87 21.75
CA SER A 158 -2.43 -15.72 22.58
C SER A 158 -3.55 -14.95 21.88
N LEU A 159 -3.25 -14.21 20.81
CA LEU A 159 -4.23 -13.45 20.05
C LEU A 159 -4.62 -14.18 18.75
N PRO A 160 -5.91 -14.31 18.45
CA PRO A 160 -6.34 -14.89 17.18
C PRO A 160 -5.95 -13.96 16.00
N PRO A 161 -5.54 -14.51 14.84
CA PRO A 161 -5.12 -13.73 13.68
C PRO A 161 -6.14 -12.67 13.25
N ALA A 162 -7.44 -13.01 13.27
CA ALA A 162 -8.52 -12.08 12.93
C ALA A 162 -8.58 -10.85 13.86
N LEU A 163 -8.25 -11.01 15.15
CA LEU A 163 -8.20 -9.88 16.08
C LEU A 163 -6.99 -8.98 15.81
N LYS A 164 -5.86 -9.57 15.42
CA LYS A 164 -4.67 -8.81 15.01
C LYS A 164 -4.95 -7.98 13.76
N LEU A 165 -5.59 -8.58 12.75
CA LEU A 165 -6.02 -7.87 11.55
C LEU A 165 -7.04 -6.77 11.87
N PHE A 166 -8.03 -7.06 12.73
CA PHE A 166 -9.00 -6.06 13.17
C PHE A 166 -8.31 -4.86 13.83
N ALA A 167 -7.36 -5.10 14.75
CA ALA A 167 -6.58 -4.05 15.39
C ALA A 167 -5.84 -3.17 14.36
N MET A 168 -5.18 -3.78 13.36
CA MET A 168 -4.56 -3.05 12.26
C MET A 168 -5.57 -2.24 11.44
N GLY A 169 -6.74 -2.80 11.17
CA GLY A 169 -7.83 -2.16 10.43
C GLY A 169 -8.36 -0.90 11.11
N ILE A 170 -8.45 -0.90 12.44
CA ILE A 170 -8.86 0.27 13.22
C ILE A 170 -7.68 1.19 13.62
N GLY A 171 -6.48 0.95 13.08
CA GLY A 171 -5.30 1.78 13.33
C GLY A 171 -4.67 1.60 14.72
N VAL A 172 -4.89 0.45 15.37
CA VAL A 172 -4.26 0.11 16.65
C VAL A 172 -2.97 -0.66 16.41
N GLY A 173 -1.87 -0.10 16.92
CA GLY A 173 -0.54 -0.65 16.81
C GLY A 173 0.17 -0.28 15.50
N PRO A 174 1.50 -0.45 15.44
CA PRO A 174 2.20 -0.33 14.17
C PRO A 174 1.74 -1.45 13.23
N PRO A 175 1.61 -1.16 11.93
CA PRO A 175 1.94 0.11 11.29
C PRO A 175 0.71 1.06 11.22
N TRP A 176 0.92 2.35 11.51
CA TRP A 176 -0.14 3.30 11.90
C TRP A 176 -0.86 4.01 10.75
N ASN A 177 -0.45 3.79 9.50
CA ASN A 177 -0.95 4.55 8.35
C ASN A 177 -2.26 4.01 7.75
N THR A 178 -2.86 2.98 8.35
CA THR A 178 -4.13 2.39 7.86
C THR A 178 -5.27 3.41 7.83
N LEU A 179 -5.54 4.12 8.94
CA LEU A 179 -6.66 5.05 8.98
C LEU A 179 -6.49 6.23 8.01
N PRO A 180 -5.34 6.90 7.92
CA PRO A 180 -5.09 7.90 6.88
C PRO A 180 -5.34 7.36 5.46
N ALA A 181 -4.79 6.19 5.12
CA ALA A 181 -4.93 5.61 3.78
C ALA A 181 -6.38 5.22 3.44
N VAL A 182 -7.14 4.74 4.43
CA VAL A 182 -8.57 4.45 4.26
C VAL A 182 -9.38 5.73 4.11
N LEU A 183 -9.11 6.75 4.93
CA LEU A 183 -9.82 8.04 4.91
C LEU A 183 -9.64 8.79 3.59
N GLU A 184 -8.47 8.72 2.96
CA GLU A 184 -8.23 9.28 1.63
C GLU A 184 -9.28 8.78 0.62
N GLY A 185 -9.70 7.51 0.71
CA GLY A 185 -10.69 6.98 -0.20
C GLY A 185 -12.10 7.52 0.00
N TYR A 186 -12.43 8.03 1.19
CA TYR A 186 -13.72 8.67 1.48
C TYR A 186 -13.69 10.17 1.24
N VAL A 187 -12.58 10.83 1.58
CA VAL A 187 -12.43 12.30 1.50
C VAL A 187 -11.99 12.75 0.11
N GLY A 188 -11.25 11.92 -0.63
CA GLY A 188 -10.60 12.28 -1.88
C GLY A 188 -9.29 13.04 -1.66
N SER A 189 -8.57 13.28 -2.76
CA SER A 189 -7.30 14.00 -2.80
C SER A 189 -7.23 14.88 -4.05
N PRO A 190 -7.05 16.21 -3.93
CA PRO A 190 -6.95 17.09 -5.10
C PRO A 190 -5.81 16.73 -6.06
N GLY A 191 -4.69 16.23 -5.54
CA GLY A 191 -3.49 15.89 -6.32
C GLY A 191 -3.26 14.40 -6.53
N GLY A 192 -4.19 13.53 -6.09
CA GLY A 192 -4.05 12.09 -6.30
C GLY A 192 -4.21 11.69 -7.78
N ASN A 193 -3.87 10.46 -8.15
CA ASN A 193 -4.09 9.97 -9.51
C ASN A 193 -5.30 9.01 -9.58
N ARG A 194 -6.31 9.38 -10.36
CA ARG A 194 -7.50 8.55 -10.66
C ARG A 194 -7.34 7.53 -11.78
N GLU A 195 -6.33 7.64 -12.64
CA GLU A 195 -6.20 6.82 -13.85
C GLU A 195 -6.27 5.32 -13.55
N TRP A 196 -5.53 4.85 -12.54
CA TRP A 196 -5.59 3.45 -12.14
C TRP A 196 -6.91 3.07 -11.46
N ILE A 197 -7.57 4.03 -10.78
CA ILE A 197 -8.85 3.81 -10.12
C ILE A 197 -9.92 3.59 -11.17
N GLU A 198 -10.00 4.47 -12.17
CA GLU A 198 -10.91 4.36 -13.30
C GLU A 198 -10.62 3.11 -14.13
N ALA A 199 -9.35 2.80 -14.41
CA ALA A 199 -8.97 1.56 -15.09
C ALA A 199 -9.36 0.30 -14.30
N ALA A 200 -9.26 0.33 -12.97
CA ALA A 200 -9.65 -0.79 -12.11
C ALA A 200 -11.17 -0.95 -12.01
N LEU A 201 -11.91 0.16 -11.86
CA LEU A 201 -13.37 0.18 -11.86
C LEU A 201 -13.94 -0.31 -13.19
N LYS A 202 -13.37 0.14 -14.32
CA LYS A 202 -13.75 -0.31 -15.67
C LYS A 202 -13.57 -1.81 -15.79
N GLN A 203 -12.37 -2.31 -15.51
CA GLN A 203 -12.06 -3.73 -15.61
C GLN A 203 -12.97 -4.58 -14.70
N GLY A 204 -13.31 -4.08 -13.51
CA GLY A 204 -14.28 -4.74 -12.65
C GLY A 204 -15.70 -4.71 -13.22
N GLN A 205 -16.15 -3.58 -13.74
CA GLN A 205 -17.47 -3.43 -14.36
C GLN A 205 -17.65 -4.33 -15.59
N GLU A 206 -16.64 -4.42 -16.46
CA GLU A 206 -16.61 -5.33 -17.61
C GLU A 206 -16.66 -6.81 -17.17
N ALA A 207 -16.02 -7.13 -16.03
CA ALA A 207 -16.11 -8.45 -15.39
C ALA A 207 -17.41 -8.66 -14.58
N GLY A 208 -18.40 -7.75 -14.68
CA GLY A 208 -19.69 -7.86 -13.98
C GLY A 208 -19.61 -7.66 -12.47
N ARG A 209 -18.56 -6.99 -11.97
CA ARG A 209 -18.39 -6.68 -10.54
C ARG A 209 -19.22 -5.46 -10.15
N TRP A 210 -19.90 -5.59 -9.01
CA TRP A 210 -20.68 -4.50 -8.42
C TRP A 210 -19.82 -3.67 -7.47
N PRO A 211 -19.95 -2.32 -7.45
CA PRO A 211 -20.88 -1.52 -8.26
C PRO A 211 -20.33 -1.16 -9.65
N SER A 212 -21.25 -0.93 -10.59
CA SER A 212 -20.99 -0.40 -11.93
C SER A 212 -21.28 1.10 -11.93
N ILE A 213 -20.22 1.92 -11.83
CA ILE A 213 -20.33 3.37 -11.62
C ILE A 213 -19.79 4.20 -12.79
N LEU A 214 -19.17 3.55 -13.77
CA LEU A 214 -18.69 4.21 -14.98
C LEU A 214 -19.73 4.12 -16.09
N GLU A 215 -19.79 5.15 -16.91
CA GLU A 215 -20.50 5.15 -18.18
C GLU A 215 -19.50 4.78 -19.27
N LEU A 216 -19.78 3.68 -19.97
CA LEU A 216 -18.93 3.15 -21.03
C LEU A 216 -19.67 3.28 -22.37
N ASP A 217 -18.97 3.66 -23.44
CA ASP A 217 -19.51 3.58 -24.80
C ASP A 217 -19.47 2.14 -25.36
N ASP A 218 -19.91 1.95 -26.60
CA ASP A 218 -19.95 0.65 -27.27
C ASP A 218 -18.53 0.06 -27.48
N ASP A 219 -17.48 0.89 -27.49
CA ASP A 219 -16.08 0.50 -27.60
C ASP A 219 -15.42 0.26 -26.22
N GLY A 220 -16.17 0.43 -25.14
CA GLY A 220 -15.71 0.29 -23.75
C GLY A 220 -14.90 1.48 -23.23
N ASN A 221 -14.87 2.62 -23.93
CA ASN A 221 -14.20 3.82 -23.42
C ASN A 221 -15.04 4.47 -22.32
N ILE A 222 -14.37 5.04 -21.32
CA ILE A 222 -15.01 5.76 -20.23
C ILE A 222 -15.51 7.11 -20.77
N THR A 223 -16.82 7.26 -20.88
CA THR A 223 -17.47 8.50 -21.33
C THR A 223 -17.96 9.36 -20.17
N GLY A 224 -18.18 8.73 -19.01
CA GLY A 224 -18.61 9.40 -17.80
C GLY A 224 -18.23 8.61 -16.56
N ASN A 225 -18.06 9.33 -15.45
CA ASN A 225 -17.87 8.75 -14.14
C ASN A 225 -18.83 9.44 -13.17
N ARG A 226 -19.66 8.68 -12.47
CA ARG A 226 -20.71 9.24 -11.59
C ARG A 226 -20.16 10.14 -10.48
N PHE A 227 -18.87 10.03 -10.14
CA PHE A 227 -18.24 10.93 -9.18
C PHE A 227 -17.95 12.34 -9.75
N ASP A 228 -17.99 12.54 -11.08
CA ASP A 228 -17.87 13.86 -11.73
C ASP A 228 -19.02 14.81 -11.38
N GLU A 229 -20.16 14.29 -10.95
CA GLU A 229 -21.33 15.09 -10.58
C GLU A 229 -21.20 15.72 -9.19
N THR A 230 -20.13 15.38 -8.43
CA THR A 230 -19.95 15.85 -7.06
C THR A 230 -19.58 17.34 -7.04
N PRO A 231 -20.44 18.24 -6.51
CA PRO A 231 -20.15 19.67 -6.52
C PRO A 231 -18.87 20.00 -5.75
N LEU A 232 -18.11 20.99 -6.24
CA LEU A 232 -16.89 21.56 -5.62
C LEU A 232 -15.63 20.67 -5.67
N VAL A 233 -15.75 19.39 -6.00
CA VAL A 233 -14.64 18.42 -5.94
C VAL A 233 -14.50 17.56 -7.21
N SER A 234 -15.28 17.85 -8.25
CA SER A 234 -15.22 17.14 -9.53
C SER A 234 -13.85 17.24 -10.23
N GLY A 235 -13.12 18.33 -10.01
CA GLY A 235 -11.77 18.52 -10.55
C GLY A 235 -10.63 17.90 -9.73
N TRP A 236 -10.94 17.15 -8.67
CA TRP A 236 -9.91 16.51 -7.85
C TRP A 236 -9.32 15.29 -8.55
N GLY A 237 -8.02 15.09 -8.33
CA GLY A 237 -7.29 13.96 -8.86
C GLY A 237 -7.82 12.60 -8.36
N VAL A 238 -8.27 12.51 -7.10
CA VAL A 238 -9.10 11.41 -6.58
C VAL A 238 -10.35 12.02 -5.94
N ARG A 239 -11.53 11.62 -6.40
CA ARG A 239 -12.79 12.19 -5.90
C ARG A 239 -13.23 11.52 -4.60
N PRO A 240 -14.01 12.22 -3.75
CA PRO A 240 -14.58 11.60 -2.56
C PRO A 240 -15.37 10.34 -2.91
N PHE A 241 -15.22 9.30 -2.09
CA PHE A 241 -15.83 7.98 -2.22
C PHE A 241 -15.41 7.14 -3.44
N GLU A 242 -14.66 7.69 -4.40
CA GLU A 242 -14.31 6.96 -5.62
C GLU A 242 -13.40 5.77 -5.34
N LEU A 243 -12.29 6.00 -4.64
CA LEU A 243 -11.37 4.94 -4.22
C LEU A 243 -12.03 3.99 -3.19
N ALA A 244 -12.86 4.51 -2.29
CA ALA A 244 -13.62 3.66 -1.38
C ALA A 244 -14.59 2.73 -2.13
N THR A 245 -15.17 3.20 -3.24
CA THR A 245 -16.05 2.42 -4.10
C THR A 245 -15.30 1.32 -4.83
N LEU A 246 -14.09 1.60 -5.34
CA LEU A 246 -13.22 0.56 -5.88
C LEU A 246 -12.87 -0.49 -4.82
N ARG A 247 -12.49 -0.07 -3.61
CA ARG A 247 -12.19 -0.99 -2.50
C ARG A 247 -13.41 -1.83 -2.12
N LEU A 248 -14.61 -1.25 -2.13
CA LEU A 248 -15.86 -1.98 -1.91
C LEU A 248 -16.12 -3.01 -3.03
N GLN A 249 -15.88 -2.65 -4.29
CA GLN A 249 -15.99 -3.56 -5.43
C GLN A 249 -15.04 -4.76 -5.28
N ASN A 250 -13.79 -4.49 -4.89
CA ASN A 250 -12.77 -5.50 -4.62
C ASN A 250 -13.17 -6.40 -3.44
N LEU A 251 -13.64 -5.82 -2.32
CA LEU A 251 -14.14 -6.57 -1.17
C LEU A 251 -15.28 -7.52 -1.57
N ALA A 252 -16.32 -7.00 -2.23
CA ALA A 252 -17.48 -7.78 -2.60
C ALA A 252 -17.16 -8.90 -3.58
N SER A 253 -16.31 -8.64 -4.57
CA SER A 253 -16.12 -9.55 -5.70
C SER A 253 -14.88 -10.43 -5.60
N LEU A 254 -13.79 -9.95 -5.00
CA LEU A 254 -12.57 -10.74 -4.84
C LEU A 254 -12.59 -11.41 -3.46
N GLN A 255 -12.71 -10.61 -2.40
CA GLN A 255 -12.46 -11.10 -1.04
C GLN A 255 -13.62 -11.92 -0.47
N LEU A 256 -14.88 -11.59 -0.81
CA LEU A 256 -16.05 -12.33 -0.34
C LEU A 256 -16.45 -13.48 -1.27
N LYS A 257 -16.58 -13.23 -2.58
CA LYS A 257 -17.00 -14.28 -3.54
C LYS A 257 -15.92 -15.33 -3.79
N ASN A 258 -14.64 -14.95 -3.85
CA ASN A 258 -13.52 -15.85 -4.13
C ASN A 258 -12.66 -16.12 -2.88
N ARG A 259 -13.24 -15.98 -1.67
CA ARG A 259 -12.52 -16.10 -0.40
C ARG A 259 -11.72 -17.39 -0.28
N GLU A 260 -12.33 -18.52 -0.63
CA GLU A 260 -11.72 -19.84 -0.47
C GLU A 260 -10.52 -20.02 -1.39
N ASP A 261 -10.56 -19.42 -2.59
CA ASP A 261 -9.47 -19.49 -3.57
C ASP A 261 -8.35 -18.50 -3.28
N LEU A 262 -8.62 -17.43 -2.52
CA LEU A 262 -7.68 -16.32 -2.28
C LEU A 262 -7.16 -16.24 -0.83
N LYS A 263 -7.59 -17.14 0.06
CA LYS A 263 -7.17 -17.13 1.46
C LYS A 263 -5.67 -17.43 1.62
N HIS A 264 -5.10 -16.90 2.68
CA HIS A 264 -3.76 -17.27 3.14
C HIS A 264 -3.76 -18.72 3.63
N VAL A 265 -2.58 -19.36 3.53
CA VAL A 265 -2.32 -20.70 4.10
C VAL A 265 -1.62 -20.59 5.45
N ASP A 266 -0.73 -19.60 5.58
CA ASP A 266 -0.01 -19.30 6.81
C ASP A 266 -0.64 -18.08 7.51
N ASP A 267 -1.09 -18.24 8.75
CA ASP A 267 -1.69 -17.18 9.56
C ASP A 267 -0.76 -15.98 9.76
N ARG A 268 0.56 -16.19 9.70
CA ARG A 268 1.56 -15.10 9.78
C ARG A 268 1.43 -14.13 8.60
N CYS A 269 0.88 -14.58 7.48
CA CYS A 269 0.68 -13.76 6.28
C CYS A 269 -0.57 -12.88 6.37
N LEU A 270 -1.50 -13.14 7.29
CA LEU A 270 -2.74 -12.36 7.42
C LEU A 270 -2.48 -10.90 7.83
N THR A 271 -1.46 -10.66 8.66
CA THR A 271 -1.11 -9.32 9.16
C THR A 271 0.15 -8.76 8.52
N GLN A 272 0.84 -9.56 7.72
CA GLN A 272 2.04 -9.12 7.01
C GLN A 272 1.64 -8.19 5.87
N LEU A 273 2.24 -7.00 5.84
CA LEU A 273 2.05 -6.06 4.75
C LEU A 273 3.01 -6.33 3.59
N GLY A 274 2.90 -5.52 2.54
CA GLY A 274 3.77 -5.59 1.38
C GLY A 274 4.86 -4.53 1.34
N GLY A 275 5.45 -4.44 0.15
CA GLY A 275 6.42 -3.44 -0.25
C GLY A 275 6.76 -3.59 -1.72
N CYS A 276 7.55 -2.69 -2.26
CA CYS A 276 8.06 -2.81 -3.62
C CYS A 276 9.38 -2.05 -3.79
N CYS A 277 10.12 -2.38 -4.84
CA CYS A 277 11.33 -1.67 -5.22
C CYS A 277 11.57 -1.74 -6.72
N VAL A 278 12.33 -0.79 -7.24
CA VAL A 278 12.91 -0.88 -8.58
C VAL A 278 14.40 -1.12 -8.43
N VAL A 279 14.88 -2.19 -9.06
CA VAL A 279 16.27 -2.62 -9.03
C VAL A 279 16.90 -2.36 -10.39
N GLY A 280 18.01 -1.63 -10.42
CA GLY A 280 18.81 -1.38 -11.62
C GLY A 280 19.87 -2.46 -11.87
N ALA A 281 20.80 -2.13 -12.77
CA ALA A 281 21.88 -3.03 -13.14
C ALA A 281 22.72 -3.44 -11.91
N GLY A 282 23.05 -4.72 -11.81
CA GLY A 282 23.88 -5.25 -10.72
C GLY A 282 23.17 -5.38 -9.36
N GLY A 283 21.84 -5.21 -9.31
CA GLY A 283 21.06 -5.38 -8.09
C GLY A 283 20.93 -4.14 -7.21
N GLU A 284 21.31 -2.96 -7.71
CA GLU A 284 21.18 -1.68 -6.99
C GLU A 284 19.71 -1.25 -6.86
N ALA A 285 19.26 -0.91 -5.65
CA ALA A 285 17.93 -0.32 -5.47
C ALA A 285 17.94 1.14 -5.95
N LEU A 286 17.20 1.42 -7.02
CA LEU A 286 16.95 2.78 -7.51
C LEU A 286 15.87 3.47 -6.67
N TRP A 287 14.89 2.69 -6.21
CA TRP A 287 13.77 3.15 -5.40
C TRP A 287 13.20 2.00 -4.58
N SER A 288 12.75 2.25 -3.35
CA SER A 288 12.15 1.24 -2.47
C SER A 288 11.05 1.81 -1.58
N TRP A 289 10.04 0.99 -1.31
CA TRP A 289 8.93 1.26 -0.42
C TRP A 289 8.58 0.05 0.44
N VAL A 290 8.19 0.31 1.68
CA VAL A 290 7.60 -0.66 2.59
C VAL A 290 6.29 -0.08 3.10
N ASP A 291 5.22 -0.85 2.99
CA ASP A 291 3.88 -0.41 3.38
C ASP A 291 3.84 -0.08 4.88
N ARG A 292 3.20 1.04 5.22
CA ARG A 292 3.06 1.53 6.60
C ARG A 292 1.64 1.41 7.13
N GLY A 293 0.79 0.67 6.43
CA GLY A 293 -0.59 0.43 6.80
C GLY A 293 -1.30 -0.48 5.79
N LEU A 294 -2.48 -0.95 6.16
CA LEU A 294 -3.40 -1.47 5.17
C LEU A 294 -3.79 -0.32 4.25
N CYS A 295 -3.95 -0.60 2.96
CA CYS A 295 -4.22 0.37 1.89
C CYS A 295 -3.11 1.42 1.63
N ASP A 296 -1.92 1.30 2.25
CA ASP A 296 -0.77 2.23 2.08
C ASP A 296 0.19 1.74 0.99
N VAL A 297 -0.33 1.61 -0.24
CA VAL A 297 0.42 1.25 -1.44
C VAL A 297 0.96 2.52 -2.11
N PRO A 298 2.23 2.58 -2.53
CA PRO A 298 2.84 3.81 -3.04
C PRO A 298 2.15 4.30 -4.31
N ALA A 299 2.26 5.60 -4.57
CA ALA A 299 1.87 6.17 -5.86
C ALA A 299 2.84 5.64 -6.94
N MET A 300 2.32 5.22 -8.10
CA MET A 300 3.18 4.71 -9.17
C MET A 300 3.98 5.83 -9.83
N GLU A 301 3.49 7.06 -9.71
CA GLU A 301 4.13 8.30 -10.12
C GLU A 301 5.43 8.51 -9.36
N ASP A 302 5.45 8.27 -8.05
CA ASP A 302 6.67 8.36 -7.23
C ASP A 302 7.75 7.40 -7.75
N ILE A 303 7.35 6.24 -8.28
CA ILE A 303 8.26 5.28 -8.90
C ILE A 303 8.75 5.82 -10.25
N LEU A 304 7.85 6.32 -11.10
CA LEU A 304 8.16 6.86 -12.43
C LEU A 304 9.06 8.12 -12.40
N ASP A 305 8.94 8.91 -11.34
CA ASP A 305 9.74 10.12 -11.12
C ASP A 305 11.13 9.80 -10.54
N ALA A 306 11.27 8.68 -9.84
CA ALA A 306 12.52 8.25 -9.22
C ALA A 306 13.49 7.53 -10.18
N ILE A 307 13.01 7.02 -11.32
CA ILE A 307 13.78 6.13 -12.21
C ILE A 307 14.07 6.70 -13.59
#